data_AF-A0A4P0YBB1-F1
#
_entry.id   AF-A0A4P0YBB1-F1
#
_cell.length_a   1.000
_cell.length_b   1.000
_cell.length_c   1.000
_cell.angle_alpha   90.00
_cell.angle_beta   90.00
_cell.angle_gamma   90.00
#
_symmetry.space_group_name_H-M   'P 1'
#
loop_
_entity.id
_entity.type
_entity.pdbx_description
1 polymer ?
#
loop_
_entity_poly.entity_id
_entity_poly.type
_entity_poly.pdbx_seq_one_letter_code
_entity_poly.pdbx_strand_id
1 'polypeptide(L)'
;MTFTLRPYQQEAVDATLAWFRRHTEPAAIVLPTGAGKSLVIAELARLARGRVLVLAHVKELVAQNHAKYCALGLEADIFAAGLQRKESHGKVVFGSVQSVARNLDQFRSEFSLLIVDECHRISDDDDSQYQQIIGHLRQSIRRSGCSA
;
A
#
# COMPACT_ATOMS: atom_id res chain seq x y z
N MET A 1 19.10 3.27 12.53
CA MET A 1 19.16 4.70 12.20
C MET A 1 17.75 5.14 11.82
N THR A 2 17.18 6.09 12.53
CA THR A 2 15.87 6.66 12.21
C THR A 2 16.02 7.55 10.98
N PHE A 3 15.34 7.21 9.88
CA PHE A 3 15.33 8.06 8.69
C PHE A 3 14.51 9.32 8.97
N THR A 4 15.08 10.49 8.69
CA THR A 4 14.35 11.76 8.72
C THR A 4 13.88 12.08 7.30
N LEU A 5 12.58 12.31 7.13
CA LEU A 5 12.02 12.72 5.84
C LEU A 5 12.52 14.11 5.43
N ARG A 6 12.71 14.31 4.13
CA ARG A 6 12.96 15.66 3.58
C ARG A 6 11.67 16.50 3.68
N PRO A 7 11.75 17.84 3.71
CA PRO A 7 10.57 18.70 3.85
C PRO A 7 9.41 18.34 2.89
N TYR A 8 9.69 18.20 1.60
CA TYR A 8 8.67 17.82 0.61
C TYR A 8 8.07 16.42 0.81
N GLN A 9 8.83 15.49 1.42
CA GLN A 9 8.34 14.15 1.73
C GLN A 9 7.41 14.21 2.94
N GLN A 10 7.78 14.99 3.95
CA GLN A 10 6.94 15.23 5.12
C GLN A 10 5.65 15.96 4.73
N GLU A 11 5.74 16.99 3.89
CA GLU A 11 4.56 17.69 3.34
C GLU A 11 3.61 16.74 2.61
N ALA A 12 4.15 15.80 1.81
CA ALA A 12 3.33 14.78 1.13
C ALA A 12 2.62 13.84 2.12
N VAL A 13 3.31 13.43 3.20
CA VAL A 13 2.71 12.61 4.27
C VAL A 13 1.61 13.40 4.98
N ASP A 14 1.91 14.63 5.40
CA ASP A 14 1.00 15.48 6.17
C ASP A 14 -0.26 15.84 5.36
N ALA A 15 -0.10 16.19 4.08
CA ALA A 15 -1.21 16.45 3.17
C ALA A 15 -2.13 15.23 3.02
N THR A 16 -1.54 14.03 2.91
CA THR A 16 -2.28 12.77 2.79
C THR A 16 -3.07 12.47 4.06
N LEU A 17 -2.45 12.64 5.23
CA LEU A 17 -3.13 12.44 6.51
C LEU A 17 -4.23 13.48 6.73
N ALA A 18 -4.00 14.74 6.35
CA ALA A 18 -5.00 15.79 6.46
C ALA A 18 -6.22 15.51 5.55
N TRP A 19 -5.98 14.97 4.35
CA TRP A 19 -7.04 14.55 3.44
C TRP A 19 -7.91 13.46 4.04
N PHE A 20 -7.31 12.33 4.45
CA PHE A 20 -8.05 11.17 4.99
C PHE A 20 -8.67 11.40 6.38
N ARG A 21 -8.34 12.49 7.06
CA ARG A 21 -9.09 12.93 8.27
C ARG A 21 -10.45 13.54 7.95
N ARG A 22 -10.68 13.96 6.69
CA ARG A 22 -11.87 14.71 6.26
C ARG A 22 -12.62 14.05 5.12
N HIS A 23 -11.99 13.11 4.42
CA HIS A 23 -12.47 12.51 3.18
C HIS A 23 -12.22 11.01 3.20
N THR A 24 -13.09 10.26 2.52
CA THR A 24 -12.95 8.80 2.32
C THR A 24 -12.55 8.47 0.88
N GLU A 25 -12.51 9.49 0.03
CA GLU A 25 -12.19 9.41 -1.38
C GLU A 25 -10.68 9.16 -1.60
N PRO A 26 -10.30 8.36 -2.62
CA PRO A 26 -8.90 8.13 -2.96
C PRO A 26 -8.13 9.43 -3.24
N ALA A 27 -6.86 9.46 -2.84
CA ALA A 27 -5.93 10.55 -3.13
C ALA A 27 -4.73 10.04 -3.93
N ALA A 28 -4.20 10.88 -4.82
CA ALA A 28 -2.99 10.59 -5.60
C ALA A 28 -1.85 11.53 -5.17
N ILE A 29 -0.69 10.96 -4.85
CA ILE A 29 0.54 11.72 -4.54
C ILE A 29 1.48 11.60 -5.74
N VAL A 30 1.80 12.72 -6.37
CA VAL A 30 2.74 12.77 -7.50
C VAL A 30 4.10 13.25 -7.01
N LEU A 31 5.07 12.34 -7.00
CA LEU A 31 6.48 12.64 -6.72
C LEU A 31 7.33 12.16 -7.91
N PRO A 32 8.30 12.95 -8.39
CA PRO A 32 9.15 12.53 -9.51
C PRO A 32 10.02 11.32 -9.14
N THR A 33 10.50 10.61 -10.15
CA THR A 33 11.46 9.53 -9.95
C THR A 33 12.70 10.06 -9.21
N GLY A 34 13.25 9.25 -8.29
CA GLY A 34 14.36 9.67 -7.44
C GLY A 34 14.00 10.55 -6.24
N ALA A 35 12.75 11.02 -6.09
CA ALA A 35 12.29 11.79 -4.92
C ALA A 35 12.13 10.95 -3.63
N GLY A 36 12.45 9.66 -3.67
CA GLY A 36 12.32 8.78 -2.50
C GLY A 36 10.86 8.49 -2.12
N LYS A 37 9.97 8.28 -3.10
CA LYS A 37 8.56 7.91 -2.91
C LYS A 37 8.38 6.73 -1.93
N SER A 38 9.29 5.76 -1.96
CA SER A 38 9.30 4.62 -1.04
C SER A 38 9.43 4.99 0.44
N LEU A 39 10.05 6.12 0.77
CA LEU A 39 10.08 6.65 2.15
C LEU A 39 8.73 7.22 2.57
N VAL A 40 8.02 7.89 1.65
CA VAL A 40 6.66 8.41 1.90
C VAL A 40 5.68 7.24 2.09
N ILE A 41 5.77 6.22 1.23
CA ILE A 41 4.98 4.97 1.37
C ILE A 41 5.25 4.31 2.72
N ALA A 42 6.53 4.17 3.09
CA ALA A 42 6.90 3.55 4.35
C ALA A 42 6.36 4.33 5.56
N GLU A 43 6.43 5.66 5.53
CA GLU A 43 5.91 6.50 6.61
C GLU A 43 4.39 6.45 6.72
N LEU A 44 3.66 6.52 5.59
CA LEU A 44 2.20 6.36 5.58
C LEU A 44 1.78 4.99 6.14
N ALA A 45 2.47 3.92 5.74
CA ALA A 45 2.21 2.58 6.24
C ALA A 45 2.51 2.46 7.75
N ARG A 46 3.56 3.12 8.24
CA ARG A 46 3.92 3.17 9.66
C ARG A 46 2.84 3.87 10.49
N LEU A 47 2.35 5.01 10.01
CA LEU A 47 1.38 5.88 10.68
C LEU A 47 -0.06 5.34 10.64
N ALA A 48 -0.38 4.45 9.70
CA ALA A 48 -1.69 3.83 9.62
C ALA A 48 -2.03 3.03 10.90
N ARG A 49 -3.29 3.14 11.35
CA ARG A 49 -3.77 2.46 12.56
C ARG A 49 -4.10 1.00 12.32
N GLY A 50 -4.79 0.70 11.22
CA GLY A 50 -5.17 -0.66 10.84
C GLY A 50 -4.11 -1.34 9.96
N ARG A 51 -4.55 -2.37 9.23
CA ARG A 51 -3.69 -3.10 8.30
C ARG A 51 -3.52 -2.33 7.00
N VAL A 52 -2.33 -2.42 6.41
CA VAL A 52 -1.95 -1.73 5.19
C VAL A 52 -1.53 -2.73 4.13
N LEU A 53 -2.10 -2.60 2.93
CA LEU A 53 -1.62 -3.30 1.75
C LEU A 53 -0.90 -2.30 0.85
N VAL A 54 0.36 -2.57 0.53
CA VAL A 54 1.14 -1.80 -0.44
C VAL A 54 1.30 -2.62 -1.70
N LEU A 55 0.73 -2.17 -2.81
CA LEU A 55 0.84 -2.82 -4.10
C LEU A 55 1.92 -2.18 -4.96
N ALA A 56 2.72 -3.02 -5.62
CA ALA A 56 3.58 -2.59 -6.72
C ALA A 56 3.48 -3.57 -7.89
N HIS A 57 3.77 -3.10 -9.10
CA HIS A 57 3.55 -3.90 -10.31
C HIS A 57 4.63 -4.98 -10.54
N VAL A 58 5.88 -4.69 -10.17
CA VAL A 58 7.02 -5.60 -10.37
C VAL A 58 7.65 -6.00 -9.04
N LYS A 59 8.23 -7.20 -8.98
CA LYS A 59 8.78 -7.79 -7.75
C LYS A 59 9.93 -6.97 -7.15
N GLU A 60 10.70 -6.30 -8.00
CA GLU A 60 11.83 -5.44 -7.61
C GLU A 60 11.33 -4.24 -6.80
N LEU A 61 10.23 -3.62 -7.22
CA LEU A 61 9.60 -2.51 -6.49
C LEU A 61 8.99 -2.99 -5.17
N VAL A 62 8.38 -4.19 -5.15
CA VAL A 62 7.89 -4.80 -3.90
C VAL A 62 9.04 -4.96 -2.90
N ALA A 63 10.15 -5.56 -3.34
CA ALA A 63 11.34 -5.75 -2.50
C ALA A 63 11.94 -4.42 -2.03
N GLN A 64 12.02 -3.43 -2.91
CA GLN A 64 12.55 -2.10 -2.58
C GLN A 64 11.68 -1.38 -1.55
N ASN A 65 10.36 -1.37 -1.71
CA ASN A 65 9.44 -0.73 -0.79
C ASN A 65 9.45 -1.44 0.58
N HIS A 66 9.46 -2.77 0.59
CA HIS A 66 9.63 -3.57 1.81
C HIS A 66 10.93 -3.24 2.54
N ALA A 67 12.07 -3.24 1.83
CA ALA A 67 13.37 -2.94 2.42
C ALA A 67 13.43 -1.53 3.03
N LYS A 68 12.79 -0.53 2.40
CA LYS A 68 12.71 0.84 2.94
C LYS A 68 11.88 0.92 4.21
N TYR A 69 10.79 0.18 4.29
CA TYR A 69 9.98 0.07 5.50
C TYR A 69 10.74 -0.63 6.63
N CYS A 70 11.42 -1.75 6.34
CA CYS A 70 12.23 -2.45 7.34
C CYS A 70 13.43 -1.64 7.83
N ALA A 71 13.98 -0.75 7.00
CA ALA A 71 15.04 0.16 7.40
C ALA A 71 14.62 1.17 8.48
N LEU A 72 13.30 1.34 8.72
CA LEU A 72 12.75 2.11 9.84
C LEU A 72 12.73 1.31 11.17
N GLY A 73 13.21 0.06 11.17
CA GLY A 73 13.14 -0.85 12.33
C GLY A 73 11.78 -1.52 12.51
N LEU A 74 11.04 -1.67 11.42
CA LEU A 74 9.69 -2.23 11.41
C LEU A 74 9.65 -3.57 10.65
N GLU A 75 8.67 -4.41 10.96
CA GLU A 75 8.46 -5.68 10.28
C GLU A 75 7.24 -5.61 9.36
N ALA A 76 7.35 -6.23 8.19
CA ALA A 76 6.27 -6.33 7.21
C ALA A 76 6.39 -7.63 6.41
N ASP A 77 5.24 -8.10 5.96
CA ASP A 77 5.11 -9.29 5.14
C ASP A 77 5.37 -8.97 3.67
N ILE A 78 5.77 -9.99 2.90
CA ILE A 78 5.81 -9.92 1.43
C ILE A 78 4.86 -10.95 0.83
N PHE A 79 4.03 -10.49 -0.11
CA PHE A 79 3.17 -11.32 -0.94
C PHE A 79 3.50 -11.18 -2.42
N ALA A 80 4.55 -11.85 -2.87
CA ALA A 80 4.99 -11.80 -4.25
C ALA A 80 5.59 -13.15 -4.67
N ALA A 81 4.93 -13.83 -5.62
CA ALA A 81 5.40 -15.10 -6.17
C ALA A 81 6.80 -14.98 -6.79
N GLY A 82 7.10 -13.85 -7.43
CA GLY A 82 8.42 -13.56 -7.99
C GLY A 82 9.56 -13.42 -6.97
N LEU A 83 9.22 -13.25 -5.67
CA LEU A 83 10.15 -13.25 -4.54
C LEU A 83 10.04 -14.54 -3.71
N GLN A 84 9.26 -15.53 -4.16
CA GLN A 84 8.99 -16.78 -3.45
C GLN A 84 8.45 -16.59 -2.03
N ARG A 85 7.73 -15.49 -1.78
CA ARG A 85 7.12 -15.16 -0.48
C ARG A 85 5.60 -15.00 -0.62
N LYS A 86 4.87 -15.56 0.35
CA LYS A 86 3.40 -15.58 0.41
C LYS A 86 2.91 -15.32 1.84
N GLU A 87 3.44 -14.27 2.44
CA GLU A 87 3.07 -13.85 3.79
C GLU A 87 2.02 -12.72 3.67
N SER A 88 0.96 -12.79 4.46
CA SER A 88 -0.16 -11.82 4.38
C SER A 88 -0.89 -11.62 5.71
N HIS A 89 -0.27 -11.92 6.84
CA HIS A 89 -0.88 -11.82 8.17
C HIS A 89 -0.45 -10.56 8.94
N GLY A 90 0.74 -10.03 8.64
CA GLY A 90 1.30 -8.86 9.29
C GLY A 90 0.45 -7.59 9.13
N LYS A 91 0.74 -6.60 9.98
CA LYS A 91 0.12 -5.26 9.93
C LYS A 91 0.30 -4.62 8.55
N VAL A 92 1.49 -4.72 7.99
CA VAL A 92 1.82 -4.18 6.66
C VAL A 92 2.21 -5.34 5.75
N VAL A 93 1.62 -5.37 4.56
CA VAL A 93 1.90 -6.37 3.53
C VAL A 93 2.33 -5.66 2.25
N PHE A 94 3.52 -5.98 1.74
CA PHE A 94 3.98 -5.53 0.43
C PHE A 94 3.70 -6.61 -0.60
N GLY A 95 2.79 -6.35 -1.54
CA GLY A 95 2.30 -7.33 -2.50
C GLY A 95 2.57 -6.93 -3.95
N SER A 96 2.81 -7.93 -4.81
CA SER A 96 2.72 -7.69 -6.25
C SER A 96 1.28 -7.80 -6.73
N VAL A 97 0.85 -6.90 -7.61
CA VAL A 97 -0.54 -6.86 -8.12
C VAL A 97 -1.00 -8.23 -8.63
N GLN A 98 -0.19 -8.87 -9.48
CA GLN A 98 -0.50 -10.18 -10.03
C GLN A 98 -0.62 -11.28 -8.97
N SER A 99 0.23 -11.24 -7.92
CA SER A 99 0.18 -12.26 -6.87
C SER A 99 -1.08 -12.09 -6.02
N VAL A 100 -1.38 -10.85 -5.62
CA VAL A 100 -2.55 -10.54 -4.79
C VAL A 100 -3.85 -10.85 -5.55
N ALA A 101 -3.99 -10.41 -6.80
CA ALA A 101 -5.18 -10.65 -7.61
C ALA A 101 -5.50 -12.15 -7.82
N ARG A 102 -4.47 -13.01 -7.87
CA ARG A 102 -4.65 -14.47 -7.99
C ARG A 102 -4.94 -15.18 -6.67
N ASN A 103 -4.84 -14.49 -5.53
CA ASN A 103 -4.95 -15.07 -4.20
C ASN A 103 -5.85 -14.23 -3.29
N LEU A 104 -6.89 -13.59 -3.84
CA LEU A 104 -7.78 -12.67 -3.11
C LEU A 104 -8.36 -13.30 -1.84
N ASP A 105 -8.60 -14.61 -1.81
CA ASP A 105 -9.08 -15.32 -0.62
C ASP A 105 -8.16 -15.21 0.62
N GLN A 106 -6.87 -14.93 0.42
CA GLN A 106 -5.92 -14.68 1.52
C GLN A 106 -6.02 -13.24 2.07
N PHE A 107 -6.68 -12.34 1.33
CA PHE A 107 -6.84 -10.91 1.67
C PHE A 107 -8.25 -10.57 2.15
N ARG A 108 -8.93 -11.54 2.77
CA ARG A 108 -10.28 -11.36 3.35
C ARG A 108 -10.31 -10.53 4.63
N SER A 109 -9.18 -10.44 5.32
CA SER A 109 -9.00 -9.59 6.48
C SER A 109 -9.12 -8.11 6.13
N GLU A 110 -9.61 -7.30 7.05
CA GLU A 110 -9.79 -5.88 6.84
C GLU A 110 -8.45 -5.13 6.71
N PHE A 111 -8.33 -4.34 5.63
CA PHE A 111 -7.27 -3.38 5.41
C PHE A 111 -7.85 -1.98 5.49
N SER A 112 -7.29 -1.13 6.35
CA SER A 112 -7.73 0.26 6.50
C SER A 112 -7.09 1.19 5.47
N LEU A 113 -6.04 0.74 4.78
CA LEU A 113 -5.33 1.54 3.79
C LEU A 113 -4.77 0.65 2.67
N LEU A 114 -5.07 1.03 1.43
CA LEU A 114 -4.44 0.51 0.23
C LEU A 114 -3.53 1.59 -0.35
N ILE A 115 -2.24 1.29 -0.50
CA ILE A 115 -1.27 2.15 -1.18
C ILE A 115 -0.89 1.48 -2.49
N VAL A 116 -0.99 2.20 -3.61
CA VAL A 116 -0.58 1.70 -4.93
C VAL A 116 0.60 2.51 -5.43
N ASP A 117 1.75 1.86 -5.56
CA ASP A 117 2.93 2.43 -6.22
C ASP A 117 2.74 2.41 -7.74
N GLU A 118 3.16 3.48 -8.40
CA GLU A 118 2.90 3.74 -9.82
C GLU A 118 1.41 3.58 -10.22
N CYS A 119 0.53 4.24 -9.46
CA CYS A 119 -0.93 4.20 -9.64
C CYS A 119 -1.41 4.66 -11.03
N HIS A 120 -0.58 5.35 -11.82
CA HIS A 120 -0.86 5.67 -13.22
C HIS A 120 -1.02 4.43 -14.11
N ARG A 121 -0.63 3.23 -13.62
CA ARG A 121 -0.84 1.94 -14.29
C ARG A 121 -2.21 1.30 -14.01
N ILE A 122 -3.04 1.92 -13.18
CA ILE A 122 -4.41 1.44 -12.96
C ILE A 122 -5.19 1.69 -14.25
N SER A 123 -5.80 0.63 -14.78
CA SER A 123 -6.69 0.71 -15.94
C SER A 123 -8.12 0.97 -15.46
N ASP A 124 -8.90 1.65 -16.29
CA ASP A 124 -10.35 1.82 -16.11
C ASP A 124 -11.15 0.57 -16.50
N ASP A 125 -10.47 -0.46 -17.03
CA ASP A 125 -11.07 -1.77 -17.31
C ASP A 125 -11.48 -2.47 -16.00
N ASP A 126 -12.77 -2.75 -15.85
CA ASP A 126 -13.39 -3.43 -14.72
C ASP A 126 -12.82 -4.84 -14.49
N ASP A 127 -12.32 -5.49 -15.54
CA ASP A 127 -11.69 -6.82 -15.45
C ASP A 127 -10.20 -6.74 -15.10
N SER A 128 -9.66 -5.53 -14.91
CA SER A 128 -8.26 -5.37 -14.53
C SER A 128 -7.97 -5.90 -13.12
N GLN A 129 -6.75 -6.39 -12.92
CA GLN A 129 -6.30 -6.92 -11.63
C GLN A 129 -6.42 -5.91 -10.50
N TYR A 130 -6.24 -4.62 -10.79
CA TYR A 130 -6.43 -3.56 -9.80
C TYR A 130 -7.89 -3.45 -9.38
N GLN A 131 -8.83 -3.42 -10.33
CA GLN A 131 -10.27 -3.35 -10.02
C GLN A 131 -10.75 -4.58 -9.25
N GLN A 132 -10.25 -5.77 -9.59
CA GLN A 132 -10.51 -7.00 -8.83
C GLN A 132 -10.06 -6.89 -7.37
N ILE A 133 -8.85 -6.39 -7.12
CA ILE A 133 -8.33 -6.20 -5.75
C ILE A 133 -9.14 -5.13 -5.02
N ILE A 134 -9.35 -3.96 -5.63
CA ILE A 134 -10.09 -2.85 -5.02
C ILE A 134 -11.53 -3.27 -4.69
N GLY A 135 -12.19 -3.97 -5.61
CA GLY A 135 -13.53 -4.51 -5.42
C GLY A 135 -13.59 -5.51 -4.26
N HIS A 136 -12.62 -6.43 -4.18
CA HIS A 136 -12.51 -7.38 -3.07
C HIS A 136 -12.34 -6.67 -1.72
N LEU A 137 -11.41 -5.71 -1.63
CA LEU A 137 -11.12 -5.00 -0.38
C LEU A 137 -12.30 -4.12 0.08
N ARG A 138 -13.02 -3.48 -0.85
CA ARG A 138 -14.24 -2.70 -0.55
C ARG A 138 -15.35 -3.56 0.05
N GLN A 139 -15.49 -4.82 -0.37
CA GLN A 139 -16.47 -5.73 0.22
C GLN A 139 -16.12 -6.09 1.67
N SER A 140 -14.82 -6.22 1.98
CA SER A 140 -14.36 -6.45 3.36
C SER A 140 -14.63 -5.24 4.25
N ILE A 141 -14.41 -4.01 3.76
CA ILE A 141 -14.72 -2.76 4.49
C ILE A 141 -16.23 -2.66 4.79
N ARG A 142 -17.09 -3.06 3.85
CA ARG A 142 -18.56 -3.06 4.04
C ARG A 142 -19.04 -4.07 5.09
N ARG A 143 -18.31 -5.16 5.33
CA ARG A 143 -18.70 -6.21 6.30
C ARG A 143 -18.37 -5.86 7.75
N SER A 144 -17.45 -4.93 7.97
CA SER A 144 -16.99 -4.54 9.31
C SER A 144 -17.74 -3.36 9.94
N GLY A 145 -18.70 -2.75 9.26
CA GLY A 145 -19.53 -1.70 9.87
C GLY A 145 -18.77 -0.44 10.30
N CYS A 146 -17.68 -0.10 9.61
CA CYS A 146 -17.00 1.20 9.74
C CYS A 146 -16.53 1.64 8.35
N SER A 147 -17.20 2.63 7.77
CA SER A 147 -16.64 3.43 6.68
C SER A 147 -15.65 4.40 7.30
N ALA A 148 -14.37 4.26 6.97
CA ALA A 148 -13.31 5.21 7.28
C ALA A 148 -12.48 5.44 6.02
#